data_AF-A0A954BA16-F1
#
_entry.id   AF-A0A954BA16-F1
#
_cell.length_a   1.000
_cell.length_b   1.000
_cell.length_c   1.000
_cell.angle_alpha   90.00
_cell.angle_beta   90.00
_cell.angle_gamma   90.00
#
_symmetry.space_group_name_H-M   'P 1'
#
loop_
_entity.id
_entity.type
_entity.pdbx_description
1 polymer ?
#
loop_
_entity_poly.entity_id
_entity_poly.type
_entity_poly.pdbx_seq_one_letter_code
_entity_poly.pdbx_strand_id
1 'polypeptide(L)'
;MKPNDPTAIDPHRPWIKDARDNPHDMRWGQVFFNPLGSSPKLHFSRAWTFMFLGRVLLYIVPVFAVSIASLAGADLSGLWKPVEAFVLPIPELLLPFFVFVIVTEFTSWVAHVRRFNEAHKSPLWAMIVLIPLMLGLVGFFLGAQGGIKQYEAMHAPKPAVTAEAPAEDGAEAAAAKPQPQQRRRPGPPQSERDMAASSGLGLAMLVWAPTSFLVMLWTLLYVARMPNGGVGRFRTGSDIAQGEEELPPAYAAG
;
A
#
# COMPACT_ATOMS: atom_id res chain seq x y z
N MET A 1 18.26 -31.86 19.60
CA MET A 1 17.94 -31.59 18.18
C MET A 1 17.38 -32.88 17.61
N LYS A 2 16.17 -32.89 17.04
CA LYS A 2 15.68 -34.09 16.34
C LYS A 2 16.65 -34.38 15.17
N PRO A 3 17.03 -35.64 14.94
CA PRO A 3 17.91 -35.99 13.85
C PRO A 3 17.30 -35.50 12.53
N ASN A 4 18.15 -35.01 11.62
CA ASN A 4 17.77 -34.62 10.27
C ASN A 4 17.01 -35.80 9.66
N ASP A 5 15.70 -35.64 9.47
CA ASP A 5 14.90 -36.61 8.74
C ASP A 5 15.45 -36.62 7.30
N PRO A 6 16.03 -37.74 6.83
CA PRO A 6 16.63 -37.81 5.49
C PRO A 6 15.60 -37.66 4.37
N THR A 7 14.31 -37.67 4.70
CA THR A 7 13.21 -37.43 3.76
C THR A 7 12.65 -36.01 3.82
N ALA A 8 13.12 -35.16 4.74
CA ALA A 8 12.69 -33.78 4.84
C ALA A 8 13.26 -32.94 3.69
N ILE A 9 12.38 -32.22 2.99
CA ILE A 9 12.72 -31.31 1.88
C ILE A 9 13.67 -30.20 2.35
N ASP A 10 13.44 -29.64 3.53
CA ASP A 10 14.34 -28.70 4.21
C ASP A 10 14.55 -29.19 5.66
N PRO A 11 15.74 -29.70 6.01
CA PRO A 11 16.05 -30.17 7.35
C PRO A 11 15.87 -29.10 8.44
N HIS A 12 16.04 -27.82 8.09
CA HIS A 12 15.83 -26.71 9.02
C HIS A 12 14.35 -26.32 9.15
N ARG A 13 13.50 -26.76 8.21
CA ARG A 13 12.07 -26.43 8.14
C ARG A 13 11.25 -27.70 7.88
N PRO A 14 11.19 -28.63 8.85
CA PRO A 14 10.52 -29.93 8.67
C PRO A 14 9.00 -29.82 8.46
N TRP A 15 8.42 -28.62 8.61
CA TRP A 15 7.01 -28.35 8.27
C TRP A 15 6.78 -28.14 6.76
N ILE A 16 7.84 -28.04 5.94
CA ILE A 16 7.72 -27.98 4.48
C ILE A 16 7.60 -29.40 3.95
N LYS A 17 6.39 -29.79 3.55
CA LYS A 17 6.09 -31.14 3.06
C LYS A 17 5.89 -31.24 1.54
N ASP A 18 5.73 -30.10 0.85
CA ASP A 18 5.61 -30.03 -0.60
C ASP A 18 6.96 -29.65 -1.22
N ALA A 19 7.49 -30.49 -2.10
CA ALA A 19 8.78 -30.25 -2.77
C ALA A 19 8.76 -28.96 -3.61
N ARG A 20 7.60 -28.56 -4.16
CA ARG A 20 7.45 -27.29 -4.88
C ARG A 20 7.72 -26.09 -3.98
N ASP A 21 7.42 -26.20 -2.70
CA ASP A 21 7.66 -25.16 -1.70
C ASP A 21 9.11 -25.10 -1.21
N ASN A 22 10.05 -25.86 -1.81
CA ASN A 22 11.46 -25.80 -1.42
C ASN A 22 12.00 -24.36 -1.54
N PRO A 23 12.50 -23.77 -0.43
CA PRO A 23 13.00 -22.40 -0.43
C PRO A 23 14.28 -22.20 -1.25
N HIS A 24 15.05 -23.26 -1.49
CA HIS A 24 16.29 -23.21 -2.27
C HIS A 24 16.04 -23.09 -3.78
N ASP A 25 14.89 -23.57 -4.25
CA ASP A 25 14.54 -23.56 -5.68
C ASP A 25 13.79 -22.29 -6.11
N MET A 26 13.64 -21.32 -5.20
CA MET A 26 12.90 -20.09 -5.46
C MET A 26 13.64 -19.18 -6.46
N ARG A 27 13.08 -19.05 -7.66
CA ARG A 27 13.58 -18.16 -8.72
C ARG A 27 12.92 -16.78 -8.64
N TRP A 28 13.49 -15.88 -7.84
CA TRP A 28 12.95 -14.53 -7.59
C TRP A 28 12.56 -13.74 -8.84
N GLY A 29 13.42 -13.71 -9.86
CA GLY A 29 13.13 -13.00 -11.10
C GLY A 29 11.88 -13.52 -11.82
N GLN A 30 11.64 -14.84 -11.77
CA GLN A 30 10.43 -15.44 -12.35
C GLN A 30 9.19 -15.08 -11.53
N VAL A 31 9.29 -15.12 -10.19
CA VAL A 31 8.18 -14.78 -9.30
C VAL A 31 7.75 -13.32 -9.45
N PHE A 32 8.69 -12.41 -9.66
CA PHE A 32 8.40 -10.98 -9.77
C PHE A 32 8.03 -10.49 -11.18
N PHE A 33 8.59 -11.09 -12.23
CA PHE A 33 8.51 -10.50 -13.58
C PHE A 33 7.88 -11.40 -14.65
N ASN A 34 7.58 -12.67 -14.35
CA ASN A 34 6.92 -13.56 -15.32
C ASN A 34 5.46 -13.84 -14.93
N PRO A 35 4.46 -13.15 -15.51
CA PRO A 35 3.05 -13.38 -15.19
C PRO A 35 2.48 -14.69 -15.74
N LEU A 36 3.16 -15.33 -16.70
CA LEU A 36 2.67 -16.56 -17.36
C LEU A 36 2.97 -17.83 -16.57
N GLY A 37 3.78 -17.75 -15.51
CA GLY A 37 4.12 -18.92 -14.71
C GLY A 37 3.15 -19.18 -13.55
N SER A 38 3.54 -20.12 -12.70
CA SER A 38 2.87 -20.44 -11.45
C SER A 38 3.83 -20.28 -10.26
N SER A 39 3.30 -19.98 -9.09
CA SER A 39 4.11 -19.84 -7.86
C SER A 39 3.47 -20.64 -6.73
N PRO A 40 4.22 -21.58 -6.12
CA PRO A 40 3.77 -22.31 -4.95
C PRO A 40 3.70 -21.37 -3.74
N LYS A 41 2.97 -21.80 -2.72
CA LYS A 41 2.53 -20.97 -1.60
C LYS A 41 3.71 -20.29 -0.90
N LEU A 42 4.78 -21.01 -0.61
CA LEU A 42 5.92 -20.47 0.12
C LEU A 42 6.66 -19.42 -0.71
N HIS A 43 6.81 -19.65 -2.02
CA HIS A 43 7.47 -18.69 -2.91
C HIS A 43 6.66 -17.39 -3.01
N PHE A 44 5.33 -17.50 -3.15
CA PHE A 44 4.41 -16.36 -3.10
C PHE A 44 4.52 -15.61 -1.77
N SER A 45 4.38 -16.29 -0.63
CA SER A 45 4.40 -15.65 0.69
C SER A 45 5.73 -14.96 0.98
N ARG A 46 6.86 -15.53 0.58
CA ARG A 46 8.18 -14.90 0.72
C ARG A 46 8.31 -13.65 -0.14
N ALA A 47 7.94 -13.73 -1.41
CA ALA A 47 7.96 -12.60 -2.33
C ALA A 47 7.06 -11.45 -1.84
N TRP A 48 5.82 -11.79 -1.45
CA TRP A 48 4.87 -10.82 -0.94
C TRP A 48 5.34 -10.18 0.37
N THR A 49 5.88 -10.96 1.30
CA THR A 49 6.42 -10.44 2.57
C THR A 49 7.61 -9.51 2.34
N PHE A 50 8.50 -9.83 1.40
CA PHE A 50 9.60 -8.95 1.02
C PHE A 50 9.10 -7.60 0.51
N MET A 51 8.11 -7.60 -0.40
CA MET A 51 7.50 -6.37 -0.91
C MET A 51 6.82 -5.56 0.21
N PHE A 52 6.06 -6.22 1.07
CA PHE A 52 5.37 -5.59 2.19
C PHE A 52 6.35 -4.96 3.18
N LEU A 53 7.32 -5.73 3.67
CA LEU A 53 8.34 -5.23 4.60
C LEU A 53 9.19 -4.14 3.97
N GLY A 54 9.55 -4.26 2.69
CA GLY A 54 10.27 -3.22 1.97
C GLY A 54 9.51 -1.89 2.00
N ARG A 55 8.19 -1.90 1.74
CA ARG A 55 7.35 -0.69 1.81
C ARG A 55 7.31 -0.10 3.22
N VAL A 56 7.11 -0.95 4.23
CA VAL A 56 7.08 -0.53 5.63
C VAL A 56 8.40 0.11 6.05
N LEU A 57 9.52 -0.51 5.72
CA LEU A 57 10.84 -0.01 6.08
C LEU A 57 11.18 1.29 5.34
N LEU A 58 10.92 1.36 4.03
CA LEU A 58 11.18 2.55 3.22
C LEU A 58 10.29 3.74 3.58
N TYR A 59 9.15 3.51 4.24
CA TYR A 59 8.31 4.58 4.75
C TYR A 59 8.68 4.94 6.19
N ILE A 60 8.61 3.98 7.12
CA ILE A 60 8.72 4.24 8.56
C ILE A 60 10.13 4.69 8.93
N VAL A 61 11.18 4.02 8.42
CA VAL A 61 12.54 4.32 8.86
C VAL A 61 12.96 5.74 8.48
N PRO A 62 12.79 6.21 7.22
CA PRO A 62 13.15 7.58 6.86
C PRO A 62 12.30 8.63 7.59
N VAL A 63 10.98 8.42 7.69
CA VAL A 63 10.08 9.37 8.40
C VAL A 63 10.44 9.47 9.88
N PHE A 64 10.71 8.35 10.53
CA PHE A 64 11.05 8.31 11.95
C PHE A 64 12.43 8.91 12.23
N ALA A 65 13.42 8.61 11.38
CA ALA A 65 14.75 9.19 11.48
C ALA A 65 14.72 10.72 11.33
N VAL A 66 14.00 11.23 10.32
CA VAL A 66 13.83 12.69 10.13
C VAL A 66 13.08 13.33 11.29
N SER A 67 12.08 12.64 11.85
CA SER A 67 11.33 13.13 13.01
C SER A 67 12.21 13.26 14.25
N ILE A 68 13.03 12.26 14.57
CA ILE A 68 13.98 12.31 15.69
C ILE A 68 15.02 13.42 15.47
N ALA A 69 15.62 13.49 14.28
CA ALA A 69 16.63 14.50 13.98
C ALA A 69 16.06 15.93 14.04
N SER A 70 14.82 16.14 13.56
CA SER A 70 14.12 17.42 13.69
C SER A 70 13.86 17.80 15.15
N LEU A 71 13.47 16.82 15.99
CA LEU A 71 13.32 17.04 17.44
C LEU A 71 14.65 17.35 18.14
N ALA A 72 15.76 16.84 17.61
CA ALA A 72 17.11 17.14 18.09
C ALA A 72 17.65 18.49 17.57
N GLY A 73 16.88 19.23 16.78
CA GLY A 73 17.24 20.56 16.27
C GLY A 73 17.92 20.59 14.90
N ALA A 74 17.97 19.48 14.17
CA ALA A 74 18.48 19.46 12.79
C ALA A 74 17.47 20.12 11.83
N ASP A 75 17.96 21.00 10.96
CA ASP A 75 17.14 21.55 9.86
C ASP A 75 17.10 20.57 8.69
N LEU A 76 16.08 19.72 8.69
CA LEU A 76 15.80 18.76 7.61
C LEU A 76 14.62 19.20 6.75
N SER A 77 14.26 20.48 6.77
CA SER A 77 13.17 21.03 5.94
C SER A 77 13.40 20.78 4.45
N GLY A 78 14.66 20.71 4.01
CA GLY A 78 15.06 20.36 2.65
C GLY A 78 14.55 18.98 2.19
N LEU A 79 14.58 17.96 3.06
CA LEU A 79 14.15 16.59 2.71
C LEU A 79 12.64 16.48 2.50
N TRP A 80 11.87 17.43 3.04
CA TRP A 80 10.43 17.54 2.84
C TRP A 80 10.07 18.32 1.57
N LYS A 81 11.06 18.92 0.89
CA LYS A 81 10.80 19.63 -0.36
C LYS A 81 10.41 18.63 -1.45
N PRO A 82 9.42 18.97 -2.27
CA PRO A 82 9.08 18.19 -3.45
C PRO A 82 10.25 18.08 -4.41
N VAL A 83 10.35 16.94 -5.10
CA VAL A 83 11.28 16.78 -6.22
C VAL A 83 10.69 17.46 -7.46
N GLU A 84 11.35 18.50 -7.96
CA GLU A 84 10.86 19.35 -9.07
C GLU A 84 10.74 18.63 -10.42
N ALA A 85 11.36 17.45 -10.57
CA ALA A 85 11.34 16.67 -11.80
C ALA A 85 10.00 15.95 -12.08
N PHE A 86 9.10 15.90 -11.10
CA PHE A 86 7.85 15.15 -11.19
C PHE A 86 6.61 16.06 -11.13
N VAL A 87 5.55 15.65 -11.83
CA VAL A 87 4.24 16.32 -11.79
C VAL A 87 3.59 16.20 -10.40
N LEU A 88 3.92 15.13 -9.66
CA LEU A 88 3.46 14.91 -8.29
C LEU A 88 4.51 15.46 -7.31
N PRO A 89 4.10 16.22 -6.28
CA PRO A 89 5.00 16.85 -5.31
C PRO A 89 5.48 15.83 -4.28
N ILE A 90 6.20 14.82 -4.74
CA ILE A 90 6.73 13.76 -3.88
C ILE A 90 7.88 14.36 -3.07
N PRO A 91 7.80 14.36 -1.72
CA PRO A 91 8.93 14.79 -0.90
C PRO A 91 10.17 13.98 -1.24
N GLU A 92 11.32 14.63 -1.33
CA GLU A 92 12.60 13.96 -1.65
C GLU A 92 12.87 12.76 -0.74
N LEU A 93 12.57 12.90 0.55
CA LEU A 93 12.64 11.84 1.56
C LEU A 93 11.87 10.57 1.16
N LEU A 94 10.72 10.72 0.52
CA LEU A 94 9.80 9.64 0.20
C LEU A 94 9.95 9.12 -1.23
N LEU A 95 10.82 9.73 -2.06
CA LEU A 95 11.03 9.30 -3.43
C LEU A 95 11.37 7.79 -3.54
N PRO A 96 12.29 7.22 -2.74
CA PRO A 96 12.58 5.79 -2.78
C PRO A 96 11.35 4.93 -2.46
N PHE A 97 10.53 5.37 -1.50
CA PHE A 97 9.29 4.69 -1.15
C PHE A 97 8.30 4.68 -2.32
N PHE A 98 8.05 5.83 -2.97
CA PHE A 98 7.13 5.89 -4.10
C PHE A 98 7.58 5.04 -5.29
N VAL A 99 8.87 5.11 -5.65
CA VAL A 99 9.45 4.25 -6.70
C VAL A 99 9.27 2.78 -6.34
N PHE A 100 9.57 2.42 -5.09
CA PHE A 100 9.40 1.04 -4.62
C PHE A 100 7.93 0.60 -4.63
N VAL A 101 6.98 1.46 -4.24
CA VAL A 101 5.54 1.17 -4.30
C VAL A 101 5.11 0.86 -5.73
N ILE A 102 5.50 1.68 -6.71
CA ILE A 102 5.13 1.47 -8.12
C ILE A 102 5.68 0.12 -8.62
N VAL A 103 6.96 -0.14 -8.40
CA VAL A 103 7.59 -1.41 -8.80
C VAL A 103 6.89 -2.58 -8.11
N THR A 104 6.65 -2.47 -6.81
CA THR A 104 6.06 -3.56 -6.04
C THR A 104 4.57 -3.75 -6.28
N GLU A 105 3.82 -2.74 -6.74
CA GLU A 105 2.44 -2.92 -7.19
C GLU A 105 2.41 -3.85 -8.40
N PHE A 106 3.26 -3.56 -9.41
CA PHE A 106 3.39 -4.43 -10.57
C PHE A 106 3.82 -5.85 -10.19
N THR A 107 4.91 -5.99 -9.42
CA THR A 107 5.40 -7.33 -9.06
C THR A 107 4.46 -8.06 -8.08
N SER A 108 3.68 -7.33 -7.28
CA SER A 108 2.62 -7.91 -6.46
C SER A 108 1.50 -8.47 -7.33
N TRP A 109 1.05 -7.73 -8.35
CA TRP A 109 0.08 -8.24 -9.32
C TRP A 109 0.61 -9.51 -10.02
N VAL A 110 1.85 -9.52 -10.50
CA VAL A 110 2.50 -10.70 -11.10
C VAL A 110 2.48 -11.89 -10.13
N ALA A 111 2.90 -11.68 -8.87
CA ALA A 111 2.93 -12.73 -7.87
C ALA A 111 1.53 -13.32 -7.59
N HIS A 112 0.49 -12.48 -7.60
CA HIS A 112 -0.90 -12.92 -7.43
C HIS A 112 -1.41 -13.71 -8.64
N VAL A 113 -1.14 -13.26 -9.87
CA VAL A 113 -1.47 -14.00 -11.10
C VAL A 113 -0.87 -15.40 -11.04
N ARG A 114 0.43 -15.50 -10.73
CA ARG A 114 1.13 -16.79 -10.62
C ARG A 114 0.54 -17.67 -9.52
N ARG A 115 0.12 -17.08 -8.40
CA ARG A 115 -0.50 -17.82 -7.29
C ARG A 115 -1.89 -18.35 -7.66
N PHE A 116 -2.68 -17.59 -8.41
CA PHE A 116 -3.97 -18.07 -8.92
C PHE A 116 -3.79 -19.17 -9.97
N ASN A 117 -2.81 -19.04 -10.86
CA ASN A 117 -2.45 -20.09 -11.83
C ASN A 117 -2.07 -21.39 -11.11
N GLU A 118 -1.24 -21.32 -10.07
CA GLU A 118 -0.86 -22.50 -9.27
C GLU A 118 -2.05 -23.18 -8.57
N ALA A 119 -3.07 -22.41 -8.22
CA ALA A 119 -4.28 -22.92 -7.57
C ALA A 119 -5.39 -23.33 -8.58
N HIS A 120 -5.09 -23.34 -9.89
CA HIS A 120 -6.05 -23.55 -10.97
C HIS A 120 -7.31 -22.67 -10.87
N LYS A 121 -7.12 -21.41 -10.46
CA LYS A 121 -8.16 -20.40 -10.36
C LYS A 121 -7.94 -19.32 -11.42
N SER A 122 -9.01 -18.60 -11.75
CA SER A 122 -8.92 -17.50 -12.72
C SER A 122 -7.93 -16.42 -12.24
N PRO A 123 -6.89 -16.08 -13.03
CA PRO A 123 -5.94 -15.03 -12.68
C PRO A 123 -6.54 -13.62 -12.70
N LEU A 124 -7.76 -13.45 -13.24
CA LEU A 124 -8.47 -12.17 -13.22
C LEU A 124 -8.69 -11.63 -11.79
N TRP A 125 -8.78 -12.51 -10.80
CA TRP A 125 -8.87 -12.11 -9.39
C TRP A 125 -7.64 -11.35 -8.88
N ALA A 126 -6.48 -11.48 -9.55
CA ALA A 126 -5.29 -10.69 -9.21
C ALA A 126 -5.49 -9.18 -9.43
N MET A 127 -6.47 -8.77 -10.24
CA MET A 127 -6.79 -7.35 -10.45
C MET A 127 -7.24 -6.63 -9.17
N ILE A 128 -7.74 -7.36 -8.16
CA ILE A 128 -8.09 -6.79 -6.85
C ILE A 128 -6.90 -6.06 -6.21
N VAL A 129 -5.67 -6.55 -6.45
CA VAL A 129 -4.45 -5.96 -5.89
C VAL A 129 -4.23 -4.53 -6.41
N LEU A 130 -4.75 -4.20 -7.59
CA LEU A 130 -4.59 -2.89 -8.21
C LEU A 130 -5.64 -1.88 -7.72
N ILE A 131 -6.70 -2.32 -7.04
CA ILE A 131 -7.78 -1.45 -6.56
C ILE A 131 -7.26 -0.28 -5.70
N PRO A 132 -6.36 -0.50 -4.72
CA PRO A 132 -5.87 0.61 -3.90
C PRO A 132 -5.15 1.65 -4.73
N LEU A 133 -4.31 1.24 -5.69
CA LEU A 133 -3.62 2.16 -6.60
C LEU A 133 -4.63 2.98 -7.42
N MET A 134 -5.62 2.32 -8.02
CA MET A 134 -6.66 3.00 -8.82
C MET A 134 -7.45 4.01 -7.97
N LEU A 135 -7.86 3.61 -6.77
CA LEU A 135 -8.59 4.49 -5.87
C LEU A 135 -7.72 5.62 -5.32
N GLY A 136 -6.44 5.38 -5.10
CA GLY A 136 -5.46 6.41 -4.76
C GLY A 136 -5.30 7.45 -5.86
N LEU A 137 -5.24 7.03 -7.13
CA LEU A 137 -5.20 7.93 -8.29
C LEU A 137 -6.49 8.75 -8.43
N VAL A 138 -7.66 8.14 -8.24
CA VAL A 138 -8.95 8.85 -8.23
C VAL A 138 -9.02 9.84 -7.07
N GLY A 139 -8.61 9.43 -5.87
CA GLY A 139 -8.52 10.29 -4.69
C GLY A 139 -7.57 11.47 -4.92
N PHE A 140 -6.42 11.23 -5.58
CA PHE A 140 -5.50 12.30 -5.96
C PHE A 140 -6.17 13.31 -6.88
N PHE A 141 -6.80 12.83 -7.96
CA PHE A 141 -7.46 13.68 -8.94
C PHE A 141 -8.56 14.55 -8.31
N LEU A 142 -9.45 13.94 -7.51
CA LEU A 142 -10.53 14.67 -6.83
C LEU A 142 -10.00 15.64 -5.78
N GLY A 143 -8.99 15.24 -5.00
CA GLY A 143 -8.37 16.09 -3.99
C GLY A 143 -7.65 17.28 -4.61
N ALA A 144 -7.01 17.08 -5.77
CA ALA A 144 -6.35 18.14 -6.51
C ALA A 144 -7.33 19.19 -7.02
N GLN A 145 -8.47 18.76 -7.58
CA GLN A 145 -9.55 19.70 -7.94
C GLN A 145 -10.07 20.46 -6.72
N GLY A 146 -10.18 19.81 -5.56
CA GLY A 146 -10.55 20.47 -4.31
C GLY A 146 -9.54 21.53 -3.86
N GLY A 147 -8.24 21.23 -3.96
CA GLY A 147 -7.16 22.15 -3.63
C GLY A 147 -7.12 23.39 -4.54
N ILE A 148 -7.35 23.21 -5.85
CA ILE A 148 -7.45 24.31 -6.82
C ILE A 148 -8.60 25.26 -6.42
N LYS A 149 -9.79 24.72 -6.18
CA LYS A 149 -10.96 25.53 -5.75
C LYS A 149 -10.71 26.28 -4.44
N GLN A 150 -10.00 25.66 -3.49
CA GLN A 150 -9.62 26.32 -2.24
C GLN A 150 -8.63 27.47 -2.48
N TYR A 151 -7.65 27.26 -3.37
CA TYR A 151 -6.71 28.31 -3.76
C TYR A 151 -7.43 29.50 -4.41
N GLU A 152 -8.33 29.22 -5.37
CA GLU A 152 -9.16 30.23 -6.03
C GLU A 152 -10.01 31.01 -5.02
N ALA A 153 -10.64 30.34 -4.06
CA ALA A 153 -11.46 30.99 -3.04
C ALA A 153 -10.65 31.90 -2.10
N MET A 154 -9.40 31.54 -1.79
CA MET A 154 -8.52 32.37 -0.96
C MET A 154 -7.98 33.60 -1.71
N HIS A 155 -7.86 33.52 -3.04
CA HIS A 155 -7.39 34.61 -3.90
C HIS A 155 -8.53 35.33 -4.61
N ALA A 156 -9.78 34.93 -4.37
CA ALA A 156 -10.94 35.61 -4.87
C ALA A 156 -10.94 37.05 -4.33
N PRO A 157 -11.25 38.06 -5.16
CA PRO A 157 -11.38 39.43 -4.69
C PRO A 157 -12.41 39.46 -3.57
N LYS A 158 -12.02 39.94 -2.38
CA LYS A 158 -13.01 40.22 -1.33
C LYS A 158 -13.99 41.23 -1.92
N PRO A 159 -15.32 40.98 -1.91
CA PRO A 159 -16.27 41.97 -2.37
C PRO A 159 -15.99 43.26 -1.60
N ALA A 160 -15.83 44.36 -2.34
CA ALA A 160 -15.67 45.67 -1.75
C ALA A 160 -16.84 45.83 -0.77
N VAL A 161 -16.52 46.07 0.51
CA VAL A 161 -17.51 46.45 1.50
C VAL A 161 -18.07 47.78 1.01
N THR A 162 -19.16 47.74 0.25
CA THR A 162 -20.03 48.90 0.07
C THR A 162 -20.58 49.19 1.46
N ALA A 163 -19.96 50.18 2.08
CA ALA A 163 -20.41 50.78 3.31
C ALA A 163 -21.74 51.49 3.03
N GLU A 164 -22.85 50.78 3.23
CA GLU A 164 -24.15 51.36 3.55
C GLU A 164 -24.88 50.35 4.44
N ALA A 165 -25.01 50.71 5.72
CA ALA A 165 -25.74 49.96 6.74
C ALA A 165 -27.26 50.13 6.54
N PRO A 166 -28.11 49.32 7.20
CA PRO A 166 -28.42 49.64 8.59
C PRO A 166 -28.35 48.44 9.54
N ALA A 167 -28.10 48.78 10.80
CA ALA A 167 -28.16 47.87 11.94
C ALA A 167 -29.61 47.46 12.21
N GLU A 168 -29.91 46.16 12.18
CA GLU A 168 -31.05 45.56 12.90
C GLU A 168 -30.67 44.19 13.47
N ASP A 169 -31.33 43.87 14.58
CA ASP A 169 -31.08 42.90 15.64
C ASP A 169 -30.75 41.43 15.27
N GLY A 170 -29.83 40.88 16.06
CA GLY A 170 -30.09 39.65 16.83
C GLY A 170 -30.03 38.29 16.11
N ALA A 171 -28.87 37.63 16.14
CA ALA A 171 -28.79 36.16 16.26
C ALA A 171 -27.41 35.72 16.77
N GLU A 172 -27.42 34.95 17.85
CA GLU A 172 -26.25 34.35 18.50
C GLU A 172 -25.38 33.55 17.51
N ALA A 173 -24.23 34.12 17.12
CA ALA A 173 -23.15 33.35 16.52
C ALA A 173 -22.31 32.73 17.64
N ALA A 174 -22.45 31.41 17.81
CA ALA A 174 -21.63 30.60 18.71
C ALA A 174 -20.14 30.95 18.55
N ALA A 175 -19.54 31.44 19.63
CA ALA A 175 -18.13 31.75 19.69
C ALA A 175 -17.29 30.49 19.45
N ALA A 176 -16.80 30.32 18.22
CA ALA A 176 -15.75 29.37 17.92
C ALA A 176 -14.49 29.80 18.68
N LYS A 177 -14.08 29.01 19.68
CA LYS A 177 -12.84 29.22 20.43
C LYS A 177 -11.66 29.25 19.44
N PRO A 178 -10.82 30.31 19.42
CA PRO A 178 -9.63 30.32 18.60
C PRO A 178 -8.68 29.22 19.11
N GLN A 179 -8.39 28.24 18.26
CA GLN A 179 -7.27 27.33 18.50
C GLN A 179 -5.98 28.16 18.56
N PRO A 180 -5.06 27.91 19.50
CA PRO A 180 -3.82 28.67 19.61
C PRO A 180 -3.00 28.47 18.34
N GLN A 181 -3.02 29.49 17.49
CA GLN A 181 -2.25 29.55 16.26
C GLN A 181 -0.79 29.74 16.65
N GLN A 182 -0.08 28.62 16.76
CA GLN A 182 1.37 28.57 16.88
C GLN A 182 1.93 29.45 15.75
N ARG A 183 2.64 30.53 16.08
CA ARG A 183 3.23 31.49 15.13
C ARG A 183 4.14 30.75 14.15
N ARG A 184 3.57 30.25 13.06
CA ARG A 184 4.32 29.76 11.92
C ARG A 184 4.95 30.97 11.24
N ARG A 185 6.28 30.97 11.19
CA ARG A 185 7.10 31.88 10.38
C ARG A 185 6.46 31.94 8.97
N PRO A 186 6.25 33.13 8.37
CA PRO A 186 5.62 33.22 7.06
C PRO A 186 6.48 32.44 6.06
N GLY A 187 5.98 31.28 5.62
CA GLY A 187 6.56 30.56 4.50
C GLY A 187 6.31 31.33 3.21
N PRO A 188 7.00 30.98 2.12
CA PRO A 188 6.66 31.51 0.80
C PRO A 188 5.17 31.26 0.50
N PRO A 189 4.51 32.16 -0.26
CA PRO A 189 3.10 31.99 -0.62
C PRO A 189 2.90 30.63 -1.29
N GLN A 190 1.96 29.87 -0.78
CA GLN A 190 1.66 28.53 -1.28
C GLN A 190 1.12 28.66 -2.70
N SER A 191 1.76 28.01 -3.69
CA SER A 191 1.28 28.08 -5.07
C SER A 191 0.00 27.27 -5.26
N GLU A 192 -0.77 27.57 -6.33
CA GLU A 192 -1.94 26.77 -6.71
C GLU A 192 -1.58 25.29 -6.86
N ARG A 193 -0.42 25.00 -7.47
CA ARG A 193 0.08 23.64 -7.65
C ARG A 193 0.36 22.95 -6.33
N ASP A 194 0.98 23.65 -5.37
CA ASP A 194 1.27 23.08 -4.05
C ASP A 194 -0.02 22.78 -3.27
N MET A 195 -1.04 23.64 -3.41
CA MET A 195 -2.36 23.41 -2.81
C MET A 195 -3.08 22.23 -3.46
N ALA A 196 -3.16 22.22 -4.79
CA ALA A 196 -3.77 21.12 -5.53
C ALA A 196 -3.11 19.80 -5.13
N ALA A 197 -1.79 19.77 -5.15
CA ALA A 197 -1.10 18.50 -5.03
C ALA A 197 -0.96 18.02 -3.58
N SER A 198 -0.93 18.91 -2.58
CA SER A 198 -1.05 18.51 -1.16
C SER A 198 -2.45 18.02 -0.81
N SER A 199 -3.51 18.68 -1.29
CA SER A 199 -4.90 18.23 -1.13
C SER A 199 -5.16 16.91 -1.87
N GLY A 200 -4.63 16.77 -3.08
CA GLY A 200 -4.62 15.54 -3.87
C GLY A 200 -3.95 14.40 -3.12
N LEU A 201 -2.70 14.59 -2.66
CA LEU A 201 -1.98 13.56 -1.91
C LEU A 201 -2.69 13.20 -0.59
N GLY A 202 -3.25 14.19 0.10
CA GLY A 202 -4.03 13.98 1.32
C GLY A 202 -5.22 13.06 1.09
N LEU A 203 -6.06 13.34 0.09
CA LEU A 203 -7.21 12.49 -0.24
C LEU A 203 -6.78 11.13 -0.80
N ALA A 204 -5.75 11.10 -1.65
CA ALA A 204 -5.18 9.86 -2.16
C ALA A 204 -4.78 8.92 -1.02
N MET A 205 -4.06 9.42 -0.01
CA MET A 205 -3.64 8.62 1.15
C MET A 205 -4.82 8.15 2.01
N LEU A 206 -5.82 9.01 2.22
CA LEU A 206 -7.04 8.67 2.97
C LEU A 206 -7.82 7.52 2.35
N VAL A 207 -7.80 7.40 1.02
CA VAL A 207 -8.48 6.32 0.30
C VAL A 207 -7.57 5.11 0.08
N TRP A 208 -6.31 5.34 -0.29
CA TRP A 208 -5.33 4.29 -0.60
C TRP A 208 -4.98 3.44 0.63
N ALA A 209 -4.78 4.05 1.80
CA ALA A 209 -4.31 3.30 2.97
C ALA A 209 -5.35 2.28 3.49
N PRO A 210 -6.64 2.65 3.70
CA PRO A 210 -7.65 1.68 4.13
C PRO A 210 -7.90 0.58 3.10
N THR A 211 -7.94 0.95 1.82
CA THR A 211 -8.17 -0.03 0.73
C THR A 211 -6.98 -0.98 0.59
N SER A 212 -5.74 -0.48 0.73
CA SER A 212 -4.53 -1.30 0.80
C SER A 212 -4.58 -2.28 1.97
N PHE A 213 -5.07 -1.85 3.14
CA PHE A 213 -5.23 -2.72 4.29
C PHE A 213 -6.24 -3.86 4.03
N LEU A 214 -7.38 -3.56 3.39
CA LEU A 214 -8.35 -4.60 3.02
C LEU A 214 -7.77 -5.60 2.02
N VAL A 215 -7.05 -5.13 1.00
CA VAL A 215 -6.36 -6.00 0.04
C VAL A 215 -5.28 -6.83 0.70
N MET A 216 -4.54 -6.27 1.66
CA MET A 216 -3.56 -7.00 2.47
C MET A 216 -4.23 -8.12 3.27
N LEU A 217 -5.36 -7.84 3.95
CA LEU A 217 -6.12 -8.86 4.67
C LEU A 217 -6.63 -9.96 3.72
N TRP A 218 -7.19 -9.58 2.58
CA TRP A 218 -7.60 -10.54 1.54
C TRP A 218 -6.43 -11.40 1.07
N THR A 219 -5.26 -10.79 0.86
CA THR A 219 -4.05 -11.53 0.45
C THR A 219 -3.65 -12.57 1.50
N LEU A 220 -3.63 -12.19 2.78
CA LEU A 220 -3.22 -13.06 3.88
C LEU A 220 -4.24 -14.15 4.22
N LEU A 221 -5.52 -13.81 4.16
CA LEU A 221 -6.63 -14.69 4.57
C LEU A 221 -7.06 -15.63 3.45
N TYR A 222 -6.94 -15.22 2.19
CA TYR A 222 -7.39 -16.00 1.04
C TYR A 222 -6.23 -16.45 0.16
N VAL A 223 -5.52 -15.51 -0.48
CA VAL A 223 -4.53 -15.83 -1.54
C VAL A 223 -3.37 -16.69 -1.01
N ALA A 224 -2.80 -16.29 0.13
CA ALA A 224 -1.72 -17.00 0.79
C ALA A 224 -2.14 -18.37 1.34
N ARG A 225 -3.44 -18.64 1.48
CA ARG A 225 -3.97 -19.89 2.05
C ARG A 225 -4.52 -20.87 1.01
N MET A 226 -4.51 -20.50 -0.27
CA MET A 226 -4.89 -21.43 -1.33
C MET A 226 -3.97 -22.67 -1.31
N PRO A 227 -4.48 -23.88 -1.59
CA PRO A 227 -3.65 -25.07 -1.75
C PRO A 227 -2.82 -25.00 -3.05
N ASN A 228 -1.66 -25.65 -3.07
CA ASN A 228 -0.88 -25.82 -4.32
C ASN A 228 -1.59 -26.84 -5.22
N GLY A 229 -1.67 -26.59 -6.53
CA GLY A 229 -2.41 -27.45 -7.46
C GLY A 229 -3.93 -27.43 -7.32
N GLY A 230 -4.50 -26.54 -6.49
CA GLY A 230 -5.96 -26.35 -6.38
C GLY A 230 -6.75 -27.46 -5.67
N VAL A 231 -6.13 -28.60 -5.33
CA VAL A 231 -6.76 -29.74 -4.65
C VAL A 231 -6.47 -29.69 -3.14
N GLY A 232 -7.51 -29.86 -2.31
CA GLY A 232 -7.40 -29.88 -0.84
C GLY A 232 -8.22 -28.79 -0.12
N ARG A 233 -8.36 -28.92 1.21
CA ARG A 233 -9.04 -27.90 2.05
C ARG A 233 -8.15 -26.65 2.18
N PHE A 234 -8.76 -25.47 2.31
CA PHE A 234 -8.04 -24.26 2.70
C PHE A 234 -7.36 -24.50 4.06
N ARG A 235 -6.02 -24.57 4.06
CA ARG A 235 -5.20 -24.89 5.24
C ARG A 235 -4.08 -23.86 5.42
N THR A 236 -3.63 -23.75 6.66
CA THR A 236 -2.64 -22.76 7.10
C THR A 236 -1.20 -23.29 7.03
N GLY A 237 -0.73 -23.86 5.92
CA GLY A 237 0.71 -24.11 5.78
C GLY A 237 1.16 -24.83 4.51
N SER A 238 2.44 -25.19 4.52
CA SER A 238 3.12 -26.20 3.67
C SER A 238 2.89 -27.62 4.22
N ASP A 239 1.81 -27.79 4.98
CA ASP A 239 1.44 -28.98 5.74
C ASP A 239 0.75 -30.05 4.89
N ILE A 240 0.40 -29.72 3.65
CA ILE A 240 -0.12 -30.64 2.63
C ILE A 240 1.07 -31.45 2.10
N ALA A 241 1.14 -32.72 2.47
CA ALA A 241 2.14 -33.64 1.95
C ALA A 241 1.79 -34.04 0.49
N GLN A 242 2.82 -34.35 -0.31
CA GLN A 242 2.61 -35.00 -1.61
C GLN A 242 1.73 -36.25 -1.44
N GLY A 243 0.64 -36.34 -2.21
CA GLY A 243 -0.25 -37.51 -2.18
C GLY A 243 -1.40 -37.48 -1.17
N GLU A 244 -1.56 -36.44 -0.33
CA GLU A 244 -2.83 -36.21 0.41
C GLU A 244 -3.97 -35.68 -0.50
N GLU A 245 -3.80 -35.76 -1.83
CA GLU A 245 -4.82 -35.45 -2.84
C GLU A 245 -5.98 -36.46 -2.88
N GLU A 246 -5.85 -37.62 -2.22
CA GLU A 246 -6.96 -38.56 -2.07
C GLU A 246 -7.99 -38.04 -1.06
N LEU A 247 -9.07 -37.46 -1.59
CA LEU A 247 -10.32 -37.35 -0.85
C LEU A 247 -10.74 -38.76 -0.38
N PRO A 248 -11.14 -38.95 0.88
CA PRO A 248 -11.95 -40.11 1.19
C PRO A 248 -13.19 -40.09 0.28
N PRO A 249 -13.64 -41.24 -0.26
CA PRO A 249 -14.68 -41.34 -1.28
C PRO A 249 -16.04 -40.73 -0.90
N ALA A 250 -16.21 -40.28 0.34
CA ALA A 250 -17.41 -39.63 0.85
C ALA A 250 -17.71 -38.23 0.26
N TYR A 251 -16.83 -37.65 -0.56
CA TYR A 251 -17.06 -36.33 -1.19
C TYR A 251 -16.96 -36.35 -2.73
N ALA A 252 -16.90 -37.51 -3.37
CA ALA A 252 -16.95 -37.63 -4.83
C ALA A 252 -18.39 -37.66 -5.40
N ALA A 253 -19.41 -37.54 -4.56
CA ALA A 253 -20.80 -37.39 -4.96
C ALA A 253 -21.40 -36.15 -4.29
N GLY A 254 -21.57 -35.08 -5.07
CA GLY A 254 -22.16 -33.80 -4.68
C GLY A 254 -22.10 -32.82 -5.83
#